data_AF-A0A9D7CBX9-F1
#
_entry.id   AF-A0A9D7CBX9-F1
#
_cell.length_a   1.000
_cell.length_b   1.000
_cell.length_c   1.000
_cell.angle_alpha   90.00
_cell.angle_beta   90.00
_cell.angle_gamma   90.00
#
_symmetry.space_group_name_H-M   'P 1'
#
loop_
_entity.id
_entity.type
_entity.pdbx_description
1 polymer ?
#
loop_
_entity_poly.entity_id
_entity_poly.type
_entity_poly.pdbx_seq_one_letter_code
_entity_poly.pdbx_strand_id
1 'polypeptide(L)'
;MPAVPEGTLSVVLMIGAGLFVWSFARAASADLGFVAEQLIVRYCRSSESVNSPEEFEAHWLRMEERIRRLPRGVAVAQSVTVPFESQWTYSVLLNGDTLPLIKGGGLHLNGISTDYFRALQTPVIRGR
;
A
#
# COMPACT_ATOMS: atom_id res chain seq x y z
N MET A 1 50.08 -19.22 9.72
CA MET A 1 48.75 -18.72 9.28
C MET A 1 47.72 -19.71 9.80
N PRO A 2 46.80 -19.35 10.71
CA PRO A 2 45.78 -20.30 11.14
C PRO A 2 44.83 -20.53 9.96
N ALA A 3 44.76 -21.78 9.49
CA ALA A 3 43.77 -22.22 8.52
C ALA A 3 42.40 -22.16 9.20
N VAL A 4 41.50 -21.32 8.69
CA VAL A 4 40.11 -21.32 9.11
C VAL A 4 39.52 -22.65 8.63
N PRO A 5 39.05 -23.55 9.52
CA PRO A 5 38.52 -24.83 9.09
C PRO A 5 37.25 -24.56 8.28
N GLU A 6 37.17 -25.17 7.10
CA GLU A 6 36.16 -24.94 6.05
C GLU A 6 34.71 -24.95 6.58
N GLY A 7 34.44 -25.67 7.68
CA GLY A 7 33.13 -25.70 8.34
C GLY A 7 32.70 -24.41 9.06
N THR A 8 33.64 -23.53 9.46
CA THR A 8 33.32 -22.30 10.21
C THR A 8 32.49 -21.33 9.36
N LEU A 9 32.79 -21.26 8.05
CA LEU A 9 32.07 -20.41 7.11
C LEU A 9 30.61 -20.87 6.95
N SER A 10 30.39 -22.18 6.86
CA SER A 10 29.06 -22.77 6.75
C SER A 10 28.20 -22.50 7.99
N VAL A 11 28.78 -22.58 9.19
CA VAL A 11 28.07 -22.26 10.45
C VAL A 11 27.69 -20.79 10.51
N VAL A 12 28.61 -19.87 10.17
CA VAL A 12 28.32 -18.43 10.13
C VAL A 12 27.23 -18.10 9.11
N LEU A 13 27.27 -18.71 7.93
CA LEU A 13 26.28 -18.47 6.88
C LEU A 13 24.90 -19.02 7.27
N MET A 14 24.84 -20.17 7.95
CA MET A 14 23.60 -20.74 8.46
C MET A 14 22.99 -19.88 9.58
N ILE A 15 23.81 -19.35 10.49
CA ILE A 15 23.36 -18.40 11.52
C ILE A 15 22.83 -17.12 10.86
N GLY A 16 23.58 -16.57 9.89
CA GLY A 16 23.17 -15.37 9.15
C GLY A 16 21.86 -15.56 8.38
N ALA A 17 21.70 -16.69 7.70
CA ALA A 17 20.46 -17.04 6.99
C ALA A 17 19.28 -17.20 7.96
N GLY A 18 19.48 -17.85 9.11
CA GLY A 18 18.46 -17.99 10.14
C GLY A 18 18.02 -16.64 10.71
N LEU A 19 18.99 -15.77 11.04
CA LEU A 19 18.70 -14.40 11.49
C LEU A 19 18.01 -13.56 10.42
N PHE A 20 18.39 -13.73 9.16
CA PHE A 20 17.74 -13.04 8.05
C PHE A 20 16.28 -13.46 7.90
N VAL A 21 15.98 -14.77 7.89
CA VAL A 21 14.60 -15.27 7.82
C VAL A 21 13.80 -14.80 9.03
N TRP A 22 14.37 -14.86 10.23
CA TRP A 22 13.71 -14.40 11.46
C TRP A 22 13.41 -12.89 11.42
N SER A 23 14.38 -12.07 11.01
CA SER A 23 14.23 -10.63 10.86
C SER A 23 13.17 -10.30 9.81
N PHE A 24 13.21 -10.96 8.66
CA PHE A 24 12.23 -10.78 7.59
C PHE A 24 10.82 -11.18 8.03
N ALA A 25 10.66 -12.33 8.70
CA ALA A 25 9.37 -12.77 9.22
C ALA A 25 8.78 -11.77 10.22
N ARG A 26 9.62 -11.20 11.10
CA ARG A 26 9.21 -10.18 12.06
C ARG A 26 8.83 -8.86 11.39
N ALA A 27 9.55 -8.47 10.33
CA ALA A 27 9.22 -7.28 9.56
C ALA A 27 7.92 -7.46 8.77
N ALA A 28 7.70 -8.65 8.20
CA ALA A 28 6.49 -9.00 7.46
C ALA A 28 5.24 -9.10 8.36
N SER A 29 5.41 -9.43 9.65
CA SER A 29 4.32 -9.47 10.64
C SER A 29 4.13 -8.14 11.38
N ALA A 30 4.81 -7.08 10.97
CA ALA A 30 4.63 -5.78 11.60
C ALA A 30 3.20 -5.27 11.36
N ASP A 31 2.64 -4.56 12.34
CA ASP A 31 1.35 -3.88 12.17
C ASP A 31 1.48 -2.81 11.09
N LEU A 32 0.87 -3.08 9.93
CA LEU A 32 0.88 -2.19 8.77
C LEU A 32 -0.14 -1.05 8.91
N GLY A 33 -0.96 -1.07 9.98
CA GLY A 33 -2.11 -0.18 10.15
C GLY A 33 -3.31 -0.56 9.30
N PHE A 34 -3.29 -1.71 8.63
CA PHE A 34 -4.41 -2.31 7.88
C PHE A 34 -4.31 -3.83 7.86
N VAL A 35 -5.42 -4.51 7.57
CA VAL A 35 -5.51 -5.98 7.56
C VAL A 35 -5.38 -6.50 6.13
N ALA A 36 -4.17 -6.89 5.74
CA ALA A 36 -3.86 -7.32 4.37
C ALA A 36 -4.48 -8.69 4.02
N GLU A 37 -4.64 -9.58 5.00
CA GLU A 37 -5.08 -10.96 4.82
C GLU A 37 -6.53 -11.08 4.33
N GLN A 38 -7.32 -10.04 4.54
CA GLN A 38 -8.74 -9.98 4.15
C GLN A 38 -8.98 -9.12 2.90
N LEU A 39 -7.92 -8.56 2.32
CA LEU A 39 -8.02 -7.62 1.20
C LEU A 39 -7.88 -8.35 -0.14
N ILE A 40 -8.80 -8.08 -1.06
CA ILE A 40 -8.69 -8.51 -2.46
C ILE A 40 -8.45 -7.26 -3.31
N VAL A 41 -7.24 -7.14 -3.83
CA VAL A 41 -6.86 -6.04 -4.73
C VAL A 41 -7.03 -6.47 -6.18
N ARG A 42 -7.67 -5.62 -6.99
CA ARG A 42 -7.82 -5.83 -8.43
C ARG A 42 -7.47 -4.57 -9.21
N TYR A 43 -6.59 -4.76 -10.18
CA TYR A 43 -6.25 -3.75 -11.17
C TYR A 43 -7.31 -3.74 -12.26
N CYS A 44 -8.14 -2.71 -12.27
CA CYS A 44 -9.12 -2.51 -13.31
C CYS A 44 -8.59 -1.46 -14.30
N ARG A 45 -8.53 -1.83 -15.57
CA ARG A 45 -8.27 -0.90 -16.67
C ARG A 45 -9.60 -0.62 -17.34
N SER A 46 -9.97 0.65 -17.50
CA SER A 46 -11.13 0.99 -18.32
C SER A 46 -10.83 0.62 -19.77
N SER A 47 -11.71 -0.18 -20.38
CA SER A 47 -11.70 -0.45 -21.83
C SER A 47 -12.44 0.62 -22.62
N GLU A 48 -13.22 1.46 -21.95
CA GLU A 48 -13.98 2.56 -22.56
C GLU A 48 -13.09 3.81 -22.66
N SER A 49 -13.12 4.47 -23.82
CA SER A 49 -12.57 5.82 -23.96
C SER A 49 -13.41 6.75 -23.10
N VAL A 50 -12.90 7.07 -21.92
CA VAL A 50 -13.52 8.05 -21.03
C VAL A 50 -13.15 9.43 -21.54
N ASN A 51 -14.14 10.24 -21.89
CA ASN A 51 -13.92 11.52 -22.59
C ASN A 51 -13.95 12.71 -21.63
N SER A 52 -14.46 12.55 -20.40
CA SER A 52 -14.43 13.58 -19.35
C SER A 52 -14.14 13.02 -17.95
N PRO A 53 -13.65 13.85 -17.01
CA PRO A 53 -13.48 13.47 -15.61
C PRO A 53 -14.78 12.99 -14.95
N GLU A 54 -15.93 13.61 -15.26
CA GLU A 54 -17.21 13.18 -14.69
C GLU A 54 -17.62 11.79 -15.21
N GLU A 55 -17.37 11.50 -16.48
CA GLU A 55 -17.62 10.17 -17.05
C GLU A 55 -16.74 9.10 -16.37
N PHE A 56 -15.49 9.45 -16.05
CA PHE A 56 -14.54 8.58 -15.34
C PHE A 56 -15.07 8.21 -13.95
N GLU A 57 -15.45 9.22 -13.18
CA GLU A 57 -15.96 9.04 -11.83
C GLU A 57 -17.26 8.23 -11.84
N ALA A 58 -18.19 8.57 -12.74
CA ALA A 58 -19.45 7.85 -12.87
C ALA A 58 -19.25 6.38 -13.30
N HIS A 59 -18.28 6.09 -14.16
CA HIS A 59 -17.93 4.72 -14.56
C HIS A 59 -17.46 3.91 -13.35
N TRP A 60 -16.55 4.45 -12.55
CA TRP A 60 -16.03 3.74 -11.37
C TRP A 60 -17.07 3.57 -10.27
N LEU A 61 -17.89 4.59 -9.99
CA LEU A 61 -18.98 4.48 -9.03
C LEU A 61 -19.95 3.34 -9.39
N ARG A 62 -20.30 3.19 -10.67
CA ARG A 62 -21.13 2.07 -11.15
C ARG A 62 -20.46 0.71 -10.94
N MET A 63 -19.14 0.61 -11.19
CA MET A 63 -18.40 -0.63 -10.97
C MET A 63 -18.40 -1.02 -9.50
N GLU A 64 -18.10 -0.07 -8.62
CA GLU A 64 -18.11 -0.29 -7.18
C GLU A 64 -19.49 -0.72 -6.69
N GLU A 65 -20.55 -0.06 -7.14
CA GLU A 65 -21.92 -0.43 -6.76
C GLU A 65 -22.28 -1.86 -7.17
N ARG A 66 -21.81 -2.33 -8.34
CA ARG A 66 -22.02 -3.73 -8.79
C ARG A 66 -21.29 -4.73 -7.90
N ILE A 67 -20.06 -4.42 -7.48
CA ILE A 67 -19.27 -5.30 -6.59
C ILE A 67 -19.91 -5.36 -5.20
N ARG A 68 -20.39 -4.22 -4.68
CA ARG A 68 -21.08 -4.15 -3.38
C ARG A 68 -22.33 -5.02 -3.30
N ARG A 69 -23.00 -5.28 -4.42
CA ARG A 69 -24.21 -6.15 -4.49
C ARG A 69 -23.89 -7.64 -4.44
N LEU A 70 -22.62 -8.04 -4.47
CA LEU A 70 -22.24 -9.45 -4.37
C LEU A 70 -22.46 -9.96 -2.93
N PRO A 71 -22.98 -11.18 -2.74
CA PRO A 71 -23.38 -11.74 -1.43
C PRO A 71 -22.22 -12.03 -0.45
N ARG A 72 -21.02 -11.48 -0.68
CA ARG A 72 -19.82 -11.64 0.16
C ARG A 72 -19.24 -10.30 0.65
N GLY A 73 -20.01 -9.22 0.62
CA GLY A 73 -19.51 -7.85 0.79
C GLY A 73 -18.84 -7.55 2.15
N VAL A 74 -17.52 -7.74 2.21
CA VAL A 74 -16.63 -6.87 2.98
C VAL A 74 -16.52 -5.55 2.21
N ALA A 75 -16.38 -4.41 2.91
CA ALA A 75 -16.40 -3.08 2.32
C ALA A 75 -15.53 -2.98 1.05
N VAL A 76 -16.04 -2.28 0.04
CA VAL A 76 -15.37 -2.06 -1.25
C VAL A 76 -14.87 -0.62 -1.27
N ALA A 77 -13.67 -0.44 -1.80
CA ALA A 77 -13.08 0.88 -1.98
C ALA A 77 -12.21 0.92 -3.23
N GLN A 78 -11.97 2.13 -3.70
CA GLN A 78 -11.09 2.45 -4.81
C GLN A 78 -9.89 3.23 -4.29
N SER A 79 -8.74 2.99 -4.90
CA SER A 79 -7.53 3.78 -4.68
C SER A 79 -6.70 3.89 -5.95
N VAL A 80 -5.96 4.98 -6.07
CA VAL A 80 -4.99 5.18 -7.18
C VAL A 80 -3.74 4.34 -6.96
N THR A 81 -3.31 4.20 -5.71
CA THR A 81 -2.19 3.33 -5.33
C THR A 81 -2.57 2.35 -4.25
N VAL A 82 -1.78 1.27 -4.18
CA VAL A 82 -1.90 0.23 -3.17
C VAL A 82 -0.78 0.42 -2.15
N PRO A 83 -1.09 0.44 -0.84
CA PRO A 83 -0.08 0.59 0.21
C PRO A 83 1.07 -0.41 0.03
N PHE A 84 2.30 0.05 0.23
CA PHE A 84 3.55 -0.73 0.10
C PHE A 84 3.86 -1.30 -1.30
N GLU A 85 3.00 -1.10 -2.30
CA GLU A 85 3.24 -1.53 -3.67
C GLU A 85 3.57 -0.35 -4.59
N SER A 86 2.82 0.75 -4.46
CA SER A 86 3.01 1.95 -5.29
C SER A 86 2.73 3.23 -4.52
N GLN A 87 3.35 4.32 -4.96
CA GLN A 87 3.17 5.65 -4.38
C GLN A 87 3.32 6.71 -5.45
N TRP A 88 2.55 7.79 -5.32
CA TRP A 88 2.74 9.03 -6.08
C TRP A 88 3.26 10.11 -5.15
N THR A 89 4.35 10.76 -5.58
CA THR A 89 4.95 11.88 -4.86
C THR A 89 4.63 13.16 -5.61
N TYR A 90 4.18 14.18 -4.89
CA TYR A 90 3.88 15.48 -5.45
C TYR A 90 4.73 16.56 -4.79
N SER A 91 5.14 17.53 -5.61
CA SER A 91 5.69 18.79 -5.12
C SER A 91 4.52 19.75 -4.91
N VAL A 92 4.37 20.24 -3.68
CA VAL A 92 3.36 21.26 -3.35
C VAL A 92 4.06 22.57 -3.07
N LEU A 93 3.60 23.63 -3.74
CA LEU A 93 3.98 25.00 -3.49
C LEU A 93 3.00 25.59 -2.48
N LEU A 94 3.49 26.10 -1.37
CA LEU A 94 2.69 26.84 -0.41
C LEU A 94 3.07 28.32 -0.53
N ASN A 95 2.11 29.16 -0.91
CA ASN A 95 2.31 30.60 -1.13
C ASN A 95 3.44 30.96 -2.12
N GLY A 96 3.71 30.10 -3.11
CA GLY A 96 4.74 30.33 -4.13
C GLY A 96 6.13 29.81 -3.76
N ASP A 97 6.33 29.32 -2.53
CA ASP A 97 7.57 28.67 -2.12
C ASP A 97 7.41 27.14 -2.06
N THR A 98 8.46 26.45 -2.51
CA THR A 98 8.51 24.99 -2.40
C THR A 98 8.65 24.62 -0.93
N LEU A 99 7.75 23.77 -0.44
CA LEU A 99 7.86 23.24 0.92
C LEU A 99 9.25 22.61 1.10
N PRO A 100 9.97 22.89 2.21
CA PRO A 100 11.24 22.26 2.48
C PRO A 100 11.04 20.74 2.47
N LEU A 101 11.98 20.00 1.85
CA LEU A 101 11.94 18.54 1.86
C LEU A 101 11.79 18.07 3.30
N ILE A 102 10.66 17.43 3.59
CA ILE A 102 10.35 16.92 4.91
C ILE A 102 11.35 15.78 5.17
N LYS A 103 11.92 15.72 6.38
CA LYS A 103 12.80 14.62 6.79
C LYS A 103 12.00 13.31 6.70
N GLY A 104 12.20 12.55 5.62
CA GLY A 104 11.41 11.36 5.31
C GLY A 104 10.94 11.25 3.86
N GLY A 105 11.02 12.32 3.06
CA GLY A 105 10.63 12.30 1.64
C GLY A 105 9.66 13.42 1.27
N GLY A 106 9.16 13.37 0.03
CA GLY A 106 8.15 14.30 -0.49
C GLY A 106 6.75 14.01 0.02
N LEU A 107 5.78 14.84 -0.38
CA LEU A 107 4.38 14.61 -0.05
C LEU A 107 3.83 13.44 -0.87
N HIS A 108 3.31 12.42 -0.20
CA HIS A 108 2.61 11.32 -0.83
C HIS A 108 1.11 11.58 -0.85
N LEU A 109 0.51 11.51 -2.04
CA LEU A 109 -0.94 11.63 -2.21
C LEU A 109 -1.48 10.35 -2.83
N ASN A 110 -2.57 9.85 -2.27
CA ASN A 110 -3.34 8.74 -2.83
C ASN A 110 -4.81 9.18 -2.92
N GLY A 111 -5.36 9.15 -4.14
CA GLY A 111 -6.79 9.36 -4.34
C GLY A 111 -7.54 8.11 -3.90
N ILE A 112 -8.48 8.26 -2.96
CA ILE A 112 -9.22 7.15 -2.36
C ILE A 112 -10.73 7.44 -2.34
N SER A 113 -11.54 6.39 -2.42
CA SER A 113 -12.99 6.49 -2.18
C SER A 113 -13.32 6.58 -0.68
N THR A 114 -14.53 7.03 -0.35
CA THR A 114 -15.00 7.22 1.04
C THR A 114 -14.86 5.99 1.94
N ASP A 115 -15.09 4.78 1.42
CA ASP A 115 -15.04 3.55 2.22
C ASP A 115 -13.64 2.94 2.35
N TYR A 116 -12.58 3.62 1.87
CA TYR A 116 -11.21 3.10 1.86
C TYR A 116 -10.70 2.64 3.22
N PHE A 117 -10.76 3.49 4.25
CA PHE A 117 -10.31 3.11 5.59
C PHE A 117 -11.14 1.96 6.19
N ARG A 118 -12.45 1.91 5.87
CA ARG A 118 -13.32 0.80 6.28
C ARG A 118 -12.94 -0.50 5.57
N ALA A 119 -12.65 -0.47 4.27
CA ALA A 119 -12.22 -1.62 3.49
C ALA A 119 -10.86 -2.17 3.96
N LEU A 120 -9.95 -1.28 4.35
CA LEU A 120 -8.63 -1.65 4.91
C LEU A 120 -8.67 -2.00 6.40
N GLN A 121 -9.80 -1.76 7.09
CA GLN A 121 -9.93 -1.86 8.54
C GLN A 121 -8.93 -0.97 9.30
N THR A 122 -8.56 0.17 8.72
CA THR A 122 -7.68 1.17 9.33
C THR A 122 -8.49 2.16 10.17
N PRO A 123 -8.23 2.30 11.48
CA PRO A 123 -8.96 3.24 12.32
C PRO A 123 -8.53 4.69 12.09
N VAL A 124 -9.51 5.59 11.96
CA VAL A 124 -9.27 7.05 12.00
C VAL A 124 -9.20 7.49 13.47
N ILE A 125 -7.99 7.81 13.94
CA ILE A 125 -7.73 8.12 15.36
C ILE A 125 -8.25 9.52 15.74
N ARG A 126 -8.26 10.47 14.79
CA ARG A 126 -8.75 11.83 14.98
C ARG A 126 -9.36 12.36 13.69
N GLY A 127 -10.52 13.00 13.79
CA GLY A 127 -11.25 13.56 12.65
C GLY A 127 -12.36 12.63 12.16
N ARG A 128 -12.76 12.84 10.91
CA ARG A 128 -13.74 12.03 10.18
C ARG A 128 -13.22 11.75 8.78
#